data_AF-A0A957FCJ5-F1
#
_entry.id   AF-A0A957FCJ5-F1
#
_cell.length_a   1.000
_cell.length_b   1.000
_cell.length_c   1.000
_cell.angle_alpha   90.00
_cell.angle_beta   90.00
_cell.angle_gamma   90.00
#
_symmetry.space_group_name_H-M   'P 1'
#
loop_
_entity.id
_entity.type
_entity.pdbx_description
1 polymer ?
#
loop_
_entity_poly.entity_id
_entity_poly.type
_entity_poly.pdbx_seq_one_letter_code
_entity_poly.pdbx_strand_id
1 'polypeptide(L)'
;MTTPTHLPYVLPFSAIGKDDLPHVGGKGANLGEMTRAGFPVPPGFCLTTAAYQRFLAAADDDVFAALDSVAPGDLERARAVGQQVRRQLGQLPVPPDVTERVLTAWRAEGEQHAYAVRSSATAEDLPDASFAGQQDTYLNIRGEKALLTAVRDCWVSLFTDRAILYRLQNGFDHRQVALSVVVQRMVLPDVSGILFTADPLTGARHVASIDASYGLGEALVAGLVSADLYKVDRRNYRVIEVVVADKKMAIRPLPDGGTFHEELSGPARTARVLHDGQAIILAEIGERIARHYGRPQDIEWALAGGKFYILQSRPITSLYPLPPQIEPERLEIWFSFGAVQGMLDPMTPLGRDTIASIFCGASHMFGIKTTIDRQPLVHTAGERLFLNLTGLVTHPIGRRIAYLALQQVESGTAAALGPLLEDPAFQPRPGWFKLSTVRHIEQGLLPVLVNALRTVRTPDEKRAEFSAFLDEFLSRYTARFQTAVTLAEHLDIYDDLVCEGFANGLPKFLPLVGVGMASLNLVINLTRQAPPGAPNPMVLTRGLPHNVTTEMDLALWQTAQHIQQIE
;
A
#
# COMPACT_ATOMS: atom_id res chain seq x y z
N MET A 1 -20.84 39.93 9.88
CA MET A 1 -19.72 39.72 10.80
C MET A 1 -20.13 38.69 11.82
N THR A 2 -19.88 37.41 11.53
CA THR A 2 -20.06 36.31 12.48
C THR A 2 -18.90 36.37 13.47
N THR A 3 -19.21 36.55 14.74
CA THR A 3 -18.28 36.45 15.87
C THR A 3 -17.47 35.15 15.72
N PRO A 4 -16.13 35.15 15.86
CA PRO A 4 -15.38 33.90 15.83
C PRO A 4 -15.85 33.07 17.03
N THR A 5 -16.56 31.99 16.77
CA THR A 5 -16.91 30.98 17.77
C THR A 5 -15.61 30.43 18.33
N HIS A 6 -15.30 30.78 19.58
CA HIS A 6 -14.20 30.18 20.32
C HIS A 6 -14.35 28.66 20.29
N LEU A 7 -13.32 27.95 19.81
CA LEU A 7 -13.31 26.49 19.82
C LEU A 7 -13.48 26.00 21.27
N PRO A 8 -14.46 25.15 21.57
CA PRO A 8 -14.66 24.64 22.92
C PRO A 8 -13.48 23.74 23.33
N TYR A 9 -13.10 23.74 24.60
CA TYR A 9 -12.03 22.88 25.11
C TYR A 9 -12.39 21.40 25.13
N VAL A 10 -13.68 21.07 25.18
CA VAL A 10 -14.18 19.69 25.25
C VAL A 10 -15.32 19.52 24.25
N LEU A 11 -15.29 18.42 23.51
CA LEU A 11 -16.35 18.00 22.58
C LEU A 11 -16.76 16.55 22.88
N PRO A 12 -18.04 16.26 23.17
CA PRO A 12 -18.51 14.88 23.28
C PRO A 12 -18.49 14.21 21.90
N PHE A 13 -18.30 12.88 21.84
CA PHE A 13 -18.23 12.16 20.55
C PHE A 13 -19.46 12.41 19.67
N SER A 14 -20.65 12.55 20.26
CA SER A 14 -21.89 12.84 19.53
C SER A 14 -21.91 14.19 18.80
N ALA A 15 -21.05 15.14 19.21
CA ALA A 15 -20.93 16.47 18.61
C ALA A 15 -19.74 16.61 17.64
N ILE A 16 -18.95 15.54 17.44
CA ILE A 16 -17.78 15.54 16.57
C ILE A 16 -18.17 15.06 15.16
N GLY A 17 -17.86 15.85 14.15
CA GLY A 17 -17.96 15.49 12.74
C GLY A 17 -16.61 15.40 12.05
N LYS A 18 -16.65 15.09 10.74
CA LYS A 18 -15.46 15.00 9.88
C LYS A 18 -14.60 16.28 9.86
N ASP A 19 -15.23 17.45 10.01
CA ASP A 19 -14.56 18.76 9.89
C ASP A 19 -13.78 19.11 11.17
N ASP A 20 -13.99 18.37 12.26
CA ASP A 20 -13.32 18.58 13.55
C ASP A 20 -11.95 17.89 13.65
N LEU A 21 -11.49 17.17 12.61
CA LEU A 21 -10.19 16.49 12.59
C LEU A 21 -9.01 17.38 13.02
N PRO A 22 -8.90 18.66 12.57
CA PRO A 22 -7.85 19.57 13.04
C PRO A 22 -7.92 19.92 14.54
N HIS A 23 -9.06 19.64 15.17
CA HIS A 23 -9.37 20.00 16.56
C HIS A 23 -9.33 18.80 17.51
N VAL A 24 -9.69 17.62 17.04
CA VAL A 24 -9.78 16.40 17.87
C VAL A 24 -8.80 15.30 17.47
N GLY A 25 -8.03 15.50 16.39
CA GLY A 25 -7.10 14.52 15.83
C GLY A 25 -7.78 13.31 15.19
N GLY A 26 -6.99 12.44 14.57
CA GLY A 26 -7.48 11.31 13.79
C GLY A 26 -8.35 10.33 14.59
N LYS A 27 -7.91 9.95 15.79
CA LYS A 27 -8.67 9.01 16.65
C LYS A 27 -9.98 9.61 17.13
N GLY A 28 -9.94 10.86 17.61
CA GLY A 28 -11.12 11.57 18.08
C GLY A 28 -12.17 11.76 16.97
N ALA A 29 -11.73 12.12 15.77
CA ALA A 29 -12.60 12.27 14.61
C ALA A 29 -13.25 10.94 14.20
N ASN A 30 -12.48 9.84 14.16
CA ASN A 30 -13.01 8.53 13.85
C ASN A 30 -14.01 8.03 14.90
N LEU A 31 -13.75 8.26 16.19
CA LEU A 31 -14.69 7.92 17.26
C LEU A 31 -16.01 8.70 17.12
N GLY A 32 -15.94 10.01 16.89
CA GLY A 32 -17.12 10.85 16.67
C GLY A 32 -17.96 10.40 15.46
N GLU A 33 -17.30 10.15 14.33
CA GLU A 33 -17.93 9.66 13.11
C GLU A 33 -18.64 8.31 13.34
N MET A 34 -17.96 7.36 13.99
CA MET A 34 -18.55 6.06 14.32
C MET A 34 -19.73 6.17 15.30
N THR A 35 -19.63 7.04 16.32
CA THR A 35 -20.73 7.30 17.26
C THR A 35 -21.95 7.86 16.53
N ARG A 36 -21.76 8.84 15.64
CA ARG A 36 -22.86 9.44 14.85
C ARG A 36 -23.47 8.46 13.85
N ALA A 37 -22.68 7.54 13.32
CA ALA A 37 -23.16 6.47 12.45
C ALA A 37 -23.88 5.32 13.22
N GLY A 38 -23.95 5.39 14.55
CA GLY A 38 -24.68 4.43 15.38
C GLY A 38 -23.95 3.10 15.59
N PHE A 39 -22.63 3.07 15.43
CA PHE A 39 -21.81 1.91 15.80
C PHE A 39 -21.69 1.80 17.33
N PRO A 40 -21.40 0.60 17.89
CA PRO A 40 -21.35 0.40 19.34
C PRO A 40 -20.04 0.93 19.93
N VAL A 41 -19.87 2.24 19.92
CA VAL A 41 -18.70 2.93 20.48
C VAL A 41 -18.98 3.27 21.95
N PRO A 42 -18.08 2.96 22.88
CA PRO A 42 -18.20 3.41 24.27
C PRO A 42 -18.25 4.95 24.33
N PRO A 43 -19.12 5.54 25.16
CA PRO A 43 -19.30 6.98 25.20
C PRO A 43 -18.06 7.68 25.78
N GLY A 44 -17.94 8.97 25.50
CA GLY A 44 -16.75 9.75 25.84
C GLY A 44 -16.69 11.09 25.12
N PHE A 45 -15.55 11.75 25.29
CA PHE A 45 -15.31 13.09 24.76
C PHE A 45 -13.84 13.29 24.39
N CYS A 46 -13.57 14.32 23.59
CA CYS A 46 -12.24 14.77 23.24
C CYS A 46 -11.96 16.11 23.90
N LEU A 47 -10.79 16.26 24.51
CA LEU A 47 -10.20 17.56 24.77
C LEU A 47 -9.59 18.06 23.46
N THR A 48 -10.04 19.23 23.01
CA THR A 48 -9.62 19.78 21.73
C THR A 48 -8.20 20.34 21.78
N THR A 49 -7.63 20.61 20.62
CA THR A 49 -6.33 21.30 20.50
C THR A 49 -6.31 22.67 21.16
N ALA A 50 -7.45 23.35 21.35
CA ALA A 50 -7.51 24.59 22.12
C ALA A 50 -7.21 24.37 23.61
N ALA A 51 -7.62 23.23 24.19
CA ALA A 51 -7.28 22.90 25.57
C ALA A 51 -5.76 22.70 25.74
N TYR A 52 -5.13 22.04 24.77
CA TYR A 52 -3.68 21.88 24.73
C TYR A 52 -2.94 23.21 24.57
N GLN A 53 -3.37 24.06 23.63
CA GLN A 53 -2.79 25.40 23.45
C GLN A 53 -2.92 26.24 24.72
N ARG A 54 -4.06 26.15 25.40
CA ARG A 54 -4.29 26.83 26.67
C ARG A 54 -3.37 26.34 27.79
N PHE A 55 -3.06 25.04 27.82
CA PHE A 55 -2.08 24.42 28.72
C PHE A 55 -0.65 24.88 28.40
N LEU A 56 -0.24 24.85 27.13
CA LEU A 56 1.08 25.31 26.70
C LEU A 56 1.31 26.80 26.96
N ALA A 57 0.28 27.64 26.83
CA ALA A 57 0.37 29.07 27.14
C ALA A 57 0.64 29.36 28.63
N ALA A 58 0.51 28.37 29.51
CA ALA A 58 0.90 28.46 30.91
C ALA A 58 2.32 27.94 31.19
N ALA A 59 3.03 27.46 30.17
CA ALA A 59 4.43 27.05 30.30
C ALA A 59 5.37 28.27 30.22
N ASP A 60 6.53 28.15 30.86
CA ASP A 60 7.57 29.18 30.80
C ASP A 60 8.17 29.29 29.39
N ASP A 61 8.55 30.49 28.98
CA ASP A 61 9.17 30.77 27.67
C ASP A 61 10.45 29.93 27.42
N ASP A 62 11.15 29.57 28.50
CA ASP A 62 12.36 28.74 28.49
C ASP A 62 12.15 27.34 27.90
N VAL A 63 10.92 26.80 27.95
CA VAL A 63 10.58 25.48 27.41
C VAL A 63 10.84 25.44 25.90
N PHE A 64 10.34 26.44 25.18
CA PHE A 64 10.50 26.48 23.72
C PHE A 64 11.88 26.96 23.31
N ALA A 65 12.51 27.85 24.07
CA ALA A 65 13.91 28.23 23.84
C ALA A 65 14.86 27.02 23.97
N ALA A 66 14.61 26.13 24.94
CA ALA A 66 15.38 24.90 25.08
C ALA A 66 15.18 23.95 23.88
N LEU A 67 13.94 23.81 23.39
CA LEU A 67 13.63 22.98 22.22
C LEU A 67 14.27 23.52 20.93
N ASP A 68 14.24 24.82 20.70
CA ASP A 68 14.85 25.46 19.52
C ASP A 68 16.38 25.32 19.51
N SER A 69 17.01 25.03 20.66
CA SER A 69 18.46 24.78 20.75
C SER A 69 18.89 23.41 20.23
N VAL A 70 17.96 22.52 19.89
CA VAL A 70 18.25 21.14 19.45
C VAL A 70 18.42 21.10 17.93
N ALA A 71 19.58 20.65 17.46
CA ALA A 71 19.84 20.47 16.03
C ALA A 71 19.25 19.15 15.50
N PRO A 72 18.83 19.09 14.20
CA PRO A 72 18.41 17.85 13.56
C PRO A 72 19.55 16.81 13.57
N GLY A 73 19.46 15.80 14.42
CA GLY A 73 20.47 14.73 14.57
C GLY A 73 21.23 14.73 15.89
N ASP A 74 21.04 15.73 16.76
CA ASP A 74 21.66 15.75 18.10
C ASP A 74 20.83 14.95 19.11
N LEU A 75 21.08 13.64 19.15
CA LEU A 75 20.34 12.68 19.98
C LEU A 75 20.51 12.96 21.48
N GLU A 76 21.73 13.27 21.92
CA GLU A 76 22.03 13.50 23.34
C GLU A 76 21.38 14.78 23.83
N ARG A 77 21.45 15.86 23.03
CA ARG A 77 20.78 17.11 23.37
C ARG A 77 19.26 16.96 23.34
N ALA A 78 18.70 16.28 22.34
CA ALA A 78 17.26 15.99 22.28
C ALA A 78 16.78 15.21 23.51
N ARG A 79 17.57 14.24 23.99
CA ARG A 79 17.28 13.47 25.19
C ARG A 79 17.28 14.34 26.45
N ALA A 80 18.32 15.15 26.64
CA ALA A 80 18.45 16.04 27.79
C ALA A 80 17.34 17.11 27.83
N VAL A 81 17.12 17.81 26.70
CA VAL A 81 16.07 18.82 26.56
C VAL A 81 14.69 18.19 26.70
N GLY A 82 14.43 17.05 26.05
CA GLY A 82 13.17 16.33 26.20
C GLY A 82 12.88 15.97 27.65
N GLN A 83 13.87 15.48 28.41
CA GLN A 83 13.69 15.17 29.84
C GLN A 83 13.44 16.43 30.69
N GLN A 84 14.10 17.55 30.37
CA GLN A 84 13.87 18.83 31.04
C GLN A 84 12.44 19.32 30.79
N VAL A 85 12.03 19.41 29.52
CA VAL A 85 10.70 19.89 29.11
C VAL A 85 9.60 19.02 29.70
N ARG A 86 9.73 17.69 29.64
CA ARG A 86 8.74 16.77 30.24
C ARG A 86 8.62 16.95 31.76
N ARG A 87 9.73 17.22 32.47
CA ARG A 87 9.69 17.52 33.91
C ARG A 87 8.97 18.83 34.21
N GLN A 88 9.26 19.89 33.45
CA GLN A 88 8.63 21.20 33.63
C GLN A 88 7.12 21.12 33.34
N LEU A 89 6.74 20.62 32.17
CA LEU A 89 5.34 20.48 31.76
C LEU A 89 4.58 19.50 32.66
N GLY A 90 5.22 18.41 33.11
CA GLY A 90 4.61 17.44 34.03
C GLY A 90 4.32 18.00 35.43
N GLN A 91 4.93 19.12 35.83
CA GLN A 91 4.64 19.80 37.09
C GLN A 91 3.54 20.87 36.97
N LEU A 92 3.23 21.31 35.75
CA LEU A 92 2.17 22.29 35.52
C LEU A 92 0.79 21.67 35.82
N PRO A 93 -0.09 22.39 36.52
CA PRO A 93 -1.49 22.00 36.63
C PRO A 93 -2.21 22.21 35.29
N VAL A 94 -3.25 21.42 35.03
CA VAL A 94 -4.18 21.72 33.95
C VAL A 94 -4.89 23.06 34.27
N PRO A 95 -4.99 24.01 33.33
CA PRO A 95 -5.59 25.32 33.57
C PRO A 95 -7.00 25.20 34.18
N PRO A 96 -7.39 26.08 35.13
CA PRO A 96 -8.67 25.96 35.84
C PRO A 96 -9.90 25.95 34.92
N ASP A 97 -9.88 26.77 33.88
CA ASP A 97 -10.93 26.87 32.85
C ASP A 97 -11.05 25.57 32.02
N VAL A 98 -9.94 24.92 31.71
CA VAL A 98 -9.93 23.61 31.05
C VAL A 98 -10.40 22.51 32.02
N THR A 99 -9.90 22.54 33.25
CA THR A 99 -10.24 21.58 34.31
C THR A 99 -11.75 21.54 34.56
N GLU A 100 -12.39 22.70 34.71
CA GLU A 100 -13.84 22.78 34.92
C GLU A 100 -14.63 22.11 33.78
N ARG A 101 -14.22 22.34 32.52
CA ARG A 101 -14.88 21.75 31.34
C ARG A 101 -14.68 20.24 31.28
N VAL A 102 -13.46 19.76 31.54
CA VAL A 102 -13.14 18.31 31.57
C VAL A 102 -13.95 17.61 32.65
N LEU A 103 -13.99 18.15 33.86
CA LEU A 103 -14.73 17.54 34.95
C LEU A 103 -16.23 17.58 34.70
N THR A 104 -16.76 18.68 34.14
CA THR A 104 -18.19 18.73 33.77
C THR A 104 -18.56 17.63 32.78
N ALA A 105 -17.75 17.40 31.74
CA ALA A 105 -17.98 16.32 30.79
C ALA A 105 -17.81 14.94 31.43
N TRP A 106 -16.77 14.74 32.25
CA TRP A 106 -16.53 13.48 32.97
C TRP A 106 -17.68 13.11 33.91
N ARG A 107 -18.24 14.08 34.66
CA ARG A 107 -19.39 13.85 35.54
C ARG A 107 -20.65 13.49 34.75
N ALA A 108 -20.86 14.11 33.58
CA ALA A 108 -21.98 13.77 32.70
C ALA A 108 -21.88 12.34 32.13
N GLU A 109 -20.66 11.84 31.89
CA GLU A 109 -20.41 10.45 31.46
C GLU A 109 -20.50 9.43 32.62
N GLY A 110 -20.23 9.86 33.86
CA GLY A 110 -20.45 9.10 35.08
C GLY A 110 -19.18 8.83 35.88
N GLU A 111 -19.09 9.39 37.09
CA GLU A 111 -17.90 9.38 37.95
C GLU A 111 -17.49 7.98 38.45
N GLN A 112 -18.47 7.07 38.58
CA GLN A 112 -18.26 5.69 39.05
C GLN A 112 -17.50 4.80 38.05
N HIS A 113 -17.42 5.23 36.79
CA HIS A 113 -16.80 4.46 35.73
C HIS A 113 -15.29 4.66 35.67
N ALA A 114 -14.61 3.68 35.08
CA ALA A 114 -13.22 3.84 34.69
C ALA A 114 -13.15 4.38 33.25
N TYR A 115 -12.04 5.05 32.91
CA TYR A 115 -11.83 5.69 31.63
C TYR A 115 -10.49 5.28 31.00
N ALA A 116 -10.46 5.21 29.68
CA ALA A 116 -9.25 5.18 28.88
C ALA A 116 -8.93 6.60 28.41
N VAL A 117 -7.71 7.05 28.66
CA VAL A 117 -7.22 8.38 28.25
C VAL A 117 -6.16 8.15 27.17
N ARG A 118 -6.46 8.57 25.94
CA ARG A 118 -5.67 8.27 24.75
C ARG A 118 -5.29 9.56 24.04
N SER A 119 -4.02 9.69 23.68
CA SER A 119 -3.57 10.77 22.81
C SER A 119 -4.13 10.59 21.38
N SER A 120 -4.46 11.71 20.73
CA SER A 120 -5.02 11.79 19.37
C SER A 120 -4.36 12.96 18.64
N ALA A 121 -3.37 12.68 17.79
CA ALA A 121 -2.67 13.73 17.07
C ALA A 121 -3.40 14.17 15.80
N THR A 122 -3.24 15.46 15.48
CA THR A 122 -3.79 16.09 14.27
C THR A 122 -3.02 15.72 13.00
N ALA A 123 -1.74 15.34 13.16
CA ALA A 123 -0.84 14.98 12.08
C ALA A 123 -0.69 13.46 11.87
N GLU A 124 -1.42 12.62 12.61
CA GLU A 124 -1.33 11.15 12.54
C GLU A 124 -1.86 10.56 11.22
N ASP A 125 -2.73 11.31 10.54
CA ASP A 125 -3.36 10.92 9.27
C ASP A 125 -2.81 11.67 8.05
N LEU A 126 -1.72 12.43 8.19
CA LEU A 126 -1.02 12.96 7.02
C LEU A 126 -0.40 11.77 6.26
N PRO A 127 -0.57 11.67 4.92
CA PRO A 127 -0.10 10.53 4.12
C PRO A 127 1.37 10.14 4.35
N ASP A 128 2.19 11.13 4.71
CA ASP A 128 3.65 11.00 4.87
C ASP A 128 4.12 11.03 6.35
N ALA A 129 3.22 11.20 7.33
CA ALA A 129 3.59 11.36 8.74
C ALA A 129 2.92 10.33 9.67
N SER A 130 3.53 9.14 9.76
CA SER A 130 3.12 8.13 10.73
C SER A 130 3.69 8.45 12.13
N PHE A 131 2.91 9.10 12.98
CA PHE A 131 3.13 9.12 14.45
C PHE A 131 2.68 7.81 15.14
N ALA A 132 2.31 6.79 14.36
CA ALA A 132 1.77 5.53 14.85
C ALA A 132 2.71 4.86 15.87
N GLY A 133 2.13 4.43 17.00
CA GLY A 133 2.82 3.66 18.04
C GLY A 133 3.75 4.47 18.97
N GLN A 134 3.75 5.81 18.91
CA GLN A 134 4.57 6.68 19.78
C GLN A 134 3.75 7.45 20.82
N GLN A 135 2.50 7.07 21.02
CA GLN A 135 1.48 7.87 21.69
C GLN A 135 0.98 7.16 22.94
N ASP A 136 1.07 7.84 24.09
CA ASP A 136 0.71 7.26 25.38
C ASP A 136 -0.80 7.03 25.48
N THR A 137 -1.16 5.86 26.00
CA THR A 137 -2.52 5.44 26.34
C THR A 137 -2.51 4.97 27.78
N TYR A 138 -3.42 5.51 28.58
CA TYR A 138 -3.58 5.15 29.98
C TYR A 138 -4.94 4.50 30.19
N LEU A 139 -4.94 3.26 30.67
CA LEU A 139 -6.15 2.47 30.86
C LEU A 139 -6.61 2.42 32.31
N ASN A 140 -7.91 2.19 32.48
CA ASN A 140 -8.57 2.03 33.77
C ASN A 140 -8.31 3.20 34.75
N ILE A 141 -8.42 4.43 34.25
CA ILE A 141 -8.29 5.65 35.04
C ILE A 141 -9.57 5.90 35.84
N ARG A 142 -9.44 6.09 37.15
CA ARG A 142 -10.55 6.33 38.08
C ARG A 142 -10.30 7.57 38.93
N GLY A 143 -11.32 8.41 39.04
CA GLY A 143 -11.31 9.62 39.86
C GLY A 143 -10.67 10.84 39.20
N GLU A 144 -11.06 12.01 39.71
CA GLU A 144 -10.73 13.32 39.16
C GLU A 144 -9.22 13.58 39.06
N LYS A 145 -8.47 13.33 40.13
CA LYS A 145 -7.02 13.59 40.15
C LYS A 145 -6.27 12.74 39.13
N ALA A 146 -6.63 11.46 39.01
CA ALA A 146 -6.00 10.55 38.08
C ALA A 146 -6.34 10.90 36.63
N LEU A 147 -7.58 11.34 36.35
CA LEU A 147 -8.00 11.82 35.04
C LEU A 147 -7.18 13.02 34.57
N LEU A 148 -7.08 14.07 35.39
CA LEU A 148 -6.32 15.27 35.04
C LEU A 148 -4.83 14.98 34.88
N THR A 149 -4.28 14.06 35.69
CA THR A 149 -2.90 13.59 35.56
C THR A 149 -2.69 12.88 34.22
N ALA A 150 -3.54 11.92 33.87
CA ALA A 150 -3.44 11.19 32.60
C ALA A 150 -3.61 12.10 31.38
N VAL A 151 -4.51 13.09 31.44
CA VAL A 151 -4.66 14.12 30.39
C VAL A 151 -3.36 14.90 30.18
N ARG A 152 -2.77 15.38 31.27
CA ARG A 152 -1.49 16.11 31.22
C ARG A 152 -0.38 15.21 30.69
N ASP A 153 -0.30 13.98 31.15
CA ASP A 153 0.75 13.05 30.75
C ASP A 153 0.66 12.74 29.24
N CYS A 154 -0.55 12.63 28.68
CA CYS A 154 -0.75 12.58 27.22
C CYS A 154 -0.19 13.83 26.50
N TRP A 155 -0.41 15.04 27.02
CA TRP A 155 0.16 16.26 26.42
C TRP A 155 1.68 16.30 26.52
N VAL A 156 2.22 15.83 27.64
CA VAL A 156 3.66 15.76 27.90
C VAL A 156 4.35 14.72 27.00
N SER A 157 3.63 13.66 26.58
CA SER A 157 4.15 12.62 25.69
C SER A 157 4.58 13.15 24.31
N LEU A 158 4.08 14.30 23.87
CA LEU A 158 4.57 14.96 22.65
C LEU A 158 6.05 15.36 22.73
N PHE A 159 6.63 15.47 23.92
CA PHE A 159 7.99 15.94 24.14
C PHE A 159 8.96 14.80 24.48
N THR A 160 8.68 13.58 24.01
CA THR A 160 9.69 12.51 23.96
C THR A 160 10.83 12.90 23.01
N ASP A 161 12.03 12.40 23.28
CA ASP A 161 13.22 12.60 22.45
C ASP A 161 12.97 12.17 20.99
N ARG A 162 12.31 11.02 20.80
CA ARG A 162 11.91 10.54 19.47
C ARG A 162 10.95 11.50 18.75
N ALA A 163 9.94 12.02 19.44
CA ALA A 163 8.97 12.94 18.85
C ALA A 163 9.60 14.31 18.53
N ILE A 164 10.53 14.80 19.36
CA ILE A 164 11.28 16.03 19.10
C ILE A 164 12.15 15.89 17.84
N LEU A 165 12.97 14.84 17.78
CA LEU A 165 13.85 14.59 16.63
C LEU A 165 13.08 14.41 15.33
N TYR A 166 11.97 13.66 15.37
CA TYR A 166 11.11 13.47 14.21
C TYR A 166 10.59 14.81 13.67
N ARG A 167 10.12 15.70 14.54
CA ARG A 167 9.65 17.04 14.12
C ARG A 167 10.76 17.87 13.49
N LEU A 168 11.95 17.87 14.10
CA LEU A 168 13.11 18.61 13.57
C LEU A 168 13.55 18.08 12.20
N GLN A 169 13.59 16.75 12.02
CA GLN A 169 13.94 16.12 10.74
C GLN A 169 12.95 16.46 9.62
N ASN A 170 11.68 16.65 9.96
CA ASN A 170 10.62 16.99 9.00
C ASN A 170 10.31 18.50 8.94
N GLY A 171 11.08 19.34 9.65
CA GLY A 171 10.90 20.79 9.64
C GLY A 171 9.62 21.30 10.32
N PHE A 172 9.04 20.51 11.24
CA PHE A 172 7.85 20.93 11.99
C PHE A 172 8.22 21.77 13.22
N ASP A 173 7.63 22.96 13.34
CA ASP A 173 7.74 23.81 14.52
C ASP A 173 7.04 23.17 15.73
N HIS A 174 7.76 23.09 16.86
CA HIS A 174 7.25 22.56 18.12
C HIS A 174 6.03 23.31 18.67
N ARG A 175 5.84 24.57 18.30
CA ARG A 175 4.70 25.40 18.76
C ARG A 175 3.42 25.17 17.95
N GLN A 176 3.55 24.64 16.73
CA GLN A 176 2.43 24.47 15.81
C GLN A 176 1.78 23.09 15.92
N VAL A 177 2.48 22.12 16.51
CA VAL A 177 1.95 20.77 16.74
C VAL A 177 1.03 20.80 17.96
N ALA A 178 -0.23 20.44 17.76
CA ALA A 178 -1.21 20.34 18.83
C ALA A 178 -1.75 18.91 18.97
N LEU A 179 -2.02 18.51 20.21
CA LEU A 179 -2.55 17.20 20.56
C LEU A 179 -3.94 17.30 21.18
N SER A 180 -4.86 16.49 20.67
CA SER A 180 -6.14 16.22 21.32
C SER A 180 -6.02 15.02 22.26
N VAL A 181 -6.82 14.99 23.31
CA VAL A 181 -6.87 13.85 24.24
C VAL A 181 -8.28 13.27 24.26
N VAL A 182 -8.40 12.01 23.91
CA VAL A 182 -9.64 11.24 23.97
C VAL A 182 -9.80 10.70 25.38
N VAL A 183 -10.95 10.99 26.01
CA VAL A 183 -11.37 10.39 27.28
C VAL A 183 -12.60 9.54 26.98
N GLN A 184 -12.42 8.22 26.98
CA GLN A 184 -13.45 7.25 26.63
C GLN A 184 -13.78 6.39 27.83
N ARG A 185 -15.06 6.10 28.05
CA ARG A 185 -15.47 5.16 29.09
C ARG A 185 -14.86 3.78 28.81
N MET A 186 -14.21 3.22 29.83
CA MET A 186 -13.54 1.94 29.75
C MET A 186 -14.56 0.81 29.63
N VAL A 187 -14.36 -0.08 28.66
CA VAL A 187 -15.02 -1.38 28.60
C VAL A 187 -14.15 -2.35 29.40
N LEU A 188 -14.75 -3.15 30.28
CA LEU A 188 -14.07 -4.21 31.03
C LEU A 188 -14.33 -5.54 30.31
N PRO A 189 -13.47 -5.97 29.37
CA PRO A 189 -13.77 -7.06 28.45
C PRO A 189 -13.37 -8.41 29.04
N ASP A 190 -14.14 -9.43 28.67
CA ASP A 190 -13.72 -10.82 28.80
C ASP A 190 -12.66 -11.14 27.72
N VAL A 191 -12.90 -10.64 26.51
CA VAL A 191 -12.10 -10.83 25.30
C VAL A 191 -11.98 -9.49 24.58
N SER A 192 -10.81 -9.21 24.01
CA SER A 192 -10.60 -8.06 23.12
C SER A 192 -9.66 -8.44 22.00
N GLY A 193 -9.55 -7.57 21.00
CA GLY A 193 -8.81 -7.91 19.81
C GLY A 193 -8.74 -6.84 18.75
N ILE A 194 -8.19 -7.25 17.62
CA ILE A 194 -8.07 -6.48 16.40
C ILE A 194 -8.84 -7.19 15.29
N LEU A 195 -9.54 -6.45 14.45
CA LEU A 195 -10.24 -6.94 13.27
C LEU A 195 -9.72 -6.18 12.05
N PHE A 196 -9.11 -6.89 11.12
CA PHE A 196 -8.86 -6.40 9.77
C PHE A 196 -10.00 -6.86 8.86
N THR A 197 -10.62 -5.90 8.18
CA THR A 197 -11.73 -6.18 7.25
C THR A 197 -11.28 -6.75 5.90
N ALA A 198 -9.96 -6.87 5.69
CA ALA A 198 -9.27 -7.55 4.62
C ALA A 198 -8.06 -8.29 5.23
N ASP A 199 -7.66 -9.43 4.67
CA ASP A 199 -6.49 -10.18 5.17
C ASP A 199 -5.20 -9.36 4.93
N PRO A 200 -4.47 -8.96 5.98
CA PRO A 200 -3.29 -8.11 5.85
C PRO A 200 -2.07 -8.83 5.28
N LEU A 201 -2.05 -10.18 5.30
CA LEU A 201 -0.94 -10.97 4.78
C LEU A 201 -1.11 -11.30 3.30
N THR A 202 -2.32 -11.70 2.91
CA THR A 202 -2.61 -12.11 1.52
C THR A 202 -3.17 -10.99 0.66
N GLY A 203 -3.68 -9.91 1.28
CA GLY A 203 -4.41 -8.84 0.60
C GLY A 203 -5.84 -9.21 0.20
N ALA A 204 -6.33 -10.40 0.59
CA ALA A 204 -7.67 -10.86 0.26
C ALA A 204 -8.76 -9.98 0.91
N ARG A 205 -9.36 -9.09 0.11
CA ARG A 205 -10.34 -8.09 0.58
C ARG A 205 -11.71 -8.66 1.00
N HIS A 206 -11.97 -9.93 0.69
CA HIS A 206 -13.20 -10.63 1.07
C HIS A 206 -13.05 -11.44 2.37
N VAL A 207 -11.83 -11.56 2.90
CA VAL A 207 -11.53 -12.29 4.13
C VAL A 207 -11.31 -11.29 5.25
N ALA A 208 -12.13 -11.37 6.31
CA ALA A 208 -11.87 -10.67 7.56
C ALA A 208 -10.90 -11.51 8.42
N SER A 209 -9.88 -10.86 8.99
CA SER A 209 -8.91 -11.46 9.90
C SER A 209 -9.12 -10.89 11.30
N ILE A 210 -9.37 -11.75 12.28
CA ILE A 210 -9.65 -11.35 13.67
C ILE A 210 -8.58 -11.97 14.57
N ASP A 211 -7.83 -11.11 15.26
CA ASP A 211 -6.97 -11.51 16.36
C ASP A 211 -7.72 -11.28 17.66
N ALA A 212 -7.82 -12.30 18.52
CA ALA A 212 -8.54 -12.21 19.79
C ALA A 212 -7.75 -12.82 20.95
N SER A 213 -7.73 -12.13 22.10
CA SER A 213 -7.13 -12.63 23.34
C SER A 213 -7.96 -12.21 24.57
N TYR A 214 -7.64 -12.79 25.73
CA TYR A 214 -8.34 -12.49 26.97
C TYR A 214 -7.96 -11.12 27.54
N GLY A 215 -8.91 -10.47 28.19
CA GLY A 215 -8.68 -9.23 28.94
C GLY A 215 -8.56 -8.00 28.03
N LEU A 216 -7.71 -7.04 28.41
CA LEU A 216 -7.54 -5.75 27.73
C LEU A 216 -6.69 -5.86 26.46
N GLY A 217 -7.07 -5.08 25.43
CA GLY A 217 -6.44 -5.15 24.10
C GLY A 217 -5.04 -4.53 24.02
N GLU A 218 -4.62 -3.80 25.04
CA GLU A 218 -3.30 -3.16 25.12
C GLU A 218 -2.15 -4.14 24.88
N ALA A 219 -2.27 -5.34 25.46
CA ALA A 219 -1.25 -6.38 25.34
C ALA A 219 -1.06 -6.84 23.88
N LEU A 220 -2.15 -6.89 23.13
CA LEU A 220 -2.15 -7.35 21.74
C LEU A 220 -1.54 -6.27 20.84
N VAL A 221 -1.94 -5.01 21.04
CA VAL A 221 -1.40 -3.86 20.30
C VAL A 221 0.10 -3.67 20.58
N ALA A 222 0.54 -3.95 21.81
CA ALA A 222 1.95 -3.90 22.19
C ALA A 222 2.77 -5.14 21.78
N GLY A 223 2.15 -6.17 21.18
CA GLY A 223 2.81 -7.42 20.78
C GLY A 223 3.32 -8.27 21.96
N LEU A 224 2.75 -8.06 23.16
CA LEU A 224 3.15 -8.75 24.40
C LEU A 224 2.46 -10.10 24.57
N VAL A 225 1.35 -10.33 23.86
CA VAL A 225 0.57 -11.58 23.94
C VAL A 225 0.34 -12.20 22.58
N SER A 226 0.34 -13.53 22.56
CA SER A 226 -0.21 -14.29 21.45
C SER A 226 -1.75 -14.18 21.46
N ALA A 227 -2.37 -14.16 20.29
CA ALA A 227 -3.82 -14.15 20.11
C ALA A 227 -4.28 -15.29 19.21
N ASP A 228 -5.52 -15.72 19.40
CA ASP A 228 -6.18 -16.62 18.45
C ASP A 228 -6.47 -15.85 17.16
N LEU A 229 -6.22 -16.50 16.02
CA LEU A 229 -6.53 -15.96 14.70
C LEU A 229 -7.78 -16.65 14.15
N TYR A 230 -8.74 -15.85 13.70
CA TYR A 230 -9.93 -16.31 13.00
C TYR A 230 -9.97 -15.65 11.62
N LYS A 231 -10.16 -16.45 10.57
CA LYS A 231 -10.45 -15.94 9.24
C LYS A 231 -11.90 -16.22 8.87
N VAL A 232 -12.62 -15.18 8.48
CA VAL A 232 -14.03 -15.24 8.08
C VAL A 232 -14.15 -14.82 6.63
N ASP A 233 -14.67 -15.71 5.78
CA ASP A 233 -15.06 -15.36 4.41
C ASP A 233 -16.37 -14.58 4.47
N ARG A 234 -16.33 -13.31 4.09
CA ARG A 234 -17.48 -12.40 4.16
C ARG A 234 -18.50 -12.61 3.05
N ARG A 235 -18.18 -13.41 2.01
CA ARG A 235 -19.12 -13.69 0.92
C ARG A 235 -20.26 -14.61 1.38
N ASN A 236 -19.98 -15.50 2.33
CA ASN A 236 -20.91 -16.49 2.85
C ASN A 236 -20.95 -16.51 4.39
N TYR A 237 -20.26 -15.58 5.05
CA TYR A 237 -20.10 -15.47 6.50
C TYR A 237 -19.75 -16.79 7.18
N ARG A 238 -18.70 -17.44 6.67
CA ARG A 238 -18.19 -18.69 7.21
C ARG A 238 -16.78 -18.52 7.76
N VAL A 239 -16.54 -19.09 8.94
CA VAL A 239 -15.18 -19.25 9.47
C VAL A 239 -14.44 -20.29 8.62
N ILE A 240 -13.37 -19.86 7.97
CA ILE A 240 -12.56 -20.70 7.05
C ILE A 240 -11.28 -21.19 7.72
N GLU A 241 -10.79 -20.50 8.74
CA GLU A 241 -9.58 -20.85 9.47
C GLU A 241 -9.69 -20.40 10.93
N VAL A 242 -9.20 -21.25 11.83
CA VAL A 242 -9.03 -20.94 13.26
C VAL A 242 -7.67 -21.46 13.71
N VAL A 243 -6.82 -20.55 14.18
CA VAL A 243 -5.54 -20.89 14.80
C VAL A 243 -5.60 -20.46 16.25
N VAL A 244 -5.56 -21.42 17.17
CA VAL A 244 -5.58 -21.15 18.60
C VAL A 244 -4.14 -21.00 19.10
N ALA A 245 -3.84 -19.86 19.72
CA ALA A 245 -2.50 -19.60 20.24
C ALA A 245 -2.34 -20.02 21.71
N ASP A 246 -1.09 -20.23 22.13
CA ASP A 246 -0.71 -20.38 23.54
C ASP A 246 -0.70 -18.99 24.21
N LYS A 247 -1.84 -18.61 24.80
CA LYS A 247 -2.06 -17.33 25.48
C LYS A 247 -1.48 -17.43 26.89
N LYS A 248 -0.23 -17.01 27.07
CA LYS A 248 0.52 -17.12 28.34
C LYS A 248 0.06 -16.13 29.42
N MET A 249 -0.46 -14.99 29.02
CA MET A 249 -0.90 -13.95 29.95
C MET A 249 -2.08 -13.16 29.39
N ALA A 250 -2.78 -12.46 30.27
CA ALA A 250 -3.80 -11.46 29.97
C ALA A 250 -3.55 -10.20 30.79
N ILE A 251 -3.96 -9.04 30.27
CA ILE A 251 -3.97 -7.79 31.07
C ILE A 251 -5.37 -7.59 31.64
N ARG A 252 -5.44 -7.35 32.94
CA ARG A 252 -6.69 -7.15 33.68
C ARG A 252 -6.72 -5.78 34.38
N PRO A 253 -7.90 -5.16 34.54
CA PRO A 253 -8.05 -3.93 35.29
C PRO A 253 -7.95 -4.19 36.81
N LEU A 254 -7.30 -3.29 37.54
CA LEU A 254 -7.33 -3.26 39.01
C LEU A 254 -8.59 -2.55 39.53
N PRO A 255 -9.13 -2.92 40.71
CA PRO A 255 -10.32 -2.27 41.28
C PRO A 255 -10.17 -0.75 41.47
N ASP A 256 -9.02 -0.30 41.95
CA ASP A 256 -8.75 1.10 42.31
C ASP A 256 -8.12 1.93 41.18
N GLY A 257 -7.96 1.32 39.99
CA GLY A 257 -7.36 1.95 38.82
C GLY A 257 -6.02 1.35 38.41
N GLY A 258 -5.67 1.50 37.13
CA GLY A 258 -4.49 0.85 36.52
C GLY A 258 -4.73 -0.60 36.11
N THR A 259 -3.67 -1.28 35.67
CA THR A 259 -3.74 -2.64 35.10
C THR A 259 -2.71 -3.56 35.73
N PHE A 260 -2.93 -4.87 35.65
CA PHE A 260 -1.96 -5.88 36.07
C PHE A 260 -1.90 -7.03 35.06
N HIS A 261 -0.76 -7.73 35.06
CA HIS A 261 -0.53 -8.90 34.22
C HIS A 261 -0.98 -10.15 34.98
N GLU A 262 -1.94 -10.87 34.42
CA GLU A 262 -2.41 -12.16 34.90
C GLU A 262 -1.73 -13.27 34.09
N GLU A 263 -0.97 -14.15 34.74
CA GLU A 263 -0.43 -15.35 34.07
C GLU A 263 -1.53 -16.38 33.92
N LEU A 264 -1.80 -16.79 32.68
CA LEU A 264 -2.81 -17.79 32.37
C LEU A 264 -2.21 -19.18 32.52
N SER A 265 -2.95 -20.09 33.15
CA SER A 265 -2.52 -21.48 33.36
C SER A 265 -3.61 -22.48 32.96
N GLY A 266 -3.19 -23.73 32.71
CA GLY A 266 -4.11 -24.82 32.41
C GLY A 266 -4.90 -24.63 31.10
N PRO A 267 -6.15 -25.12 31.04
CA PRO A 267 -6.95 -25.12 29.81
C PRO A 267 -7.20 -23.74 29.20
N ALA A 268 -7.20 -22.67 30.01
CA ALA A 268 -7.46 -21.31 29.51
C ALA A 268 -6.42 -20.85 28.48
N ARG A 269 -5.15 -21.30 28.60
CA ARG A 269 -4.06 -20.90 27.68
C ARG A 269 -4.33 -21.30 26.24
N THR A 270 -4.87 -22.51 26.05
CA THR A 270 -5.12 -23.13 24.75
C THR A 270 -6.61 -23.27 24.44
N ALA A 271 -7.47 -22.65 25.24
CA ALA A 271 -8.88 -22.52 24.94
C ALA A 271 -9.09 -21.44 23.87
N ARG A 272 -10.04 -21.72 23.00
CA ARG A 272 -10.53 -20.80 21.97
C ARG A 272 -11.34 -19.67 22.62
N VAL A 273 -11.05 -18.41 22.31
CA VAL A 273 -11.68 -17.25 22.97
C VAL A 273 -12.97 -16.74 22.33
N LEU A 274 -13.18 -16.97 21.03
CA LEU A 274 -14.42 -16.63 20.31
C LEU A 274 -15.01 -17.88 19.69
N HIS A 275 -16.33 -18.09 19.81
CA HIS A 275 -17.00 -19.10 19.00
C HIS A 275 -17.32 -18.58 17.58
N ASP A 276 -17.66 -19.47 16.63
CA ASP A 276 -17.88 -19.10 15.23
C ASP A 276 -18.90 -17.97 15.05
N GLY A 277 -20.06 -18.08 15.70
CA GLY A 277 -21.10 -17.05 15.64
C GLY A 277 -20.63 -15.65 16.11
N GLN A 278 -19.75 -15.58 17.12
CA GLN A 278 -19.17 -14.32 17.58
C GLN A 278 -18.21 -13.73 16.53
N ALA A 279 -17.35 -14.56 15.95
CA ALA A 279 -16.44 -14.14 14.89
C ALA A 279 -17.20 -13.63 13.66
N ILE A 280 -18.32 -14.27 13.31
CA ILE A 280 -19.21 -13.84 12.21
C ILE A 280 -19.86 -12.49 12.51
N ILE A 281 -20.49 -12.33 13.68
CA ILE A 281 -21.11 -11.05 14.08
C ILE A 281 -20.09 -9.91 14.06
N LEU A 282 -18.87 -10.18 14.53
CA LEU A 282 -17.79 -9.19 14.52
C LEU A 282 -17.37 -8.84 13.08
N ALA A 283 -17.26 -9.83 12.19
CA ALA A 283 -16.96 -9.60 10.77
C ALA A 283 -18.07 -8.78 10.08
N GLU A 284 -19.35 -9.00 10.41
CA GLU A 284 -20.48 -8.20 9.91
C GLU A 284 -20.40 -6.74 10.39
N ILE A 285 -20.06 -6.51 11.66
CA ILE A 285 -19.84 -5.15 12.19
C ILE A 285 -18.69 -4.48 11.44
N GLY A 286 -17.56 -5.15 11.28
CA GLY A 286 -16.42 -4.62 10.54
C GLY A 286 -16.74 -4.31 9.08
N GLU A 287 -17.54 -5.15 8.43
CA GLU A 287 -18.03 -4.89 7.08
C GLU A 287 -18.87 -3.61 6.98
N ARG A 288 -19.79 -3.40 7.93
CA ARG A 288 -20.59 -2.16 7.97
C ARG A 288 -19.71 -0.94 8.17
N ILE A 289 -18.68 -1.02 9.02
CA ILE A 289 -17.71 0.06 9.23
C ILE A 289 -16.89 0.30 7.96
N ALA A 290 -16.34 -0.75 7.32
CA ALA A 290 -15.59 -0.61 6.08
C ALA A 290 -16.44 -0.02 4.94
N ARG A 291 -17.72 -0.38 4.86
CA ARG A 291 -18.67 0.20 3.90
C ARG A 291 -18.94 1.68 4.18
N HIS A 292 -19.07 2.06 5.46
CA HIS A 292 -19.23 3.47 5.88
C HIS A 292 -18.05 4.33 5.42
N TYR A 293 -16.82 3.84 5.60
CA TYR A 293 -15.60 4.56 5.19
C TYR A 293 -15.20 4.37 3.72
N GLY A 294 -15.86 3.46 2.99
CA GLY A 294 -15.56 3.14 1.59
C GLY A 294 -14.21 2.47 1.34
N ARG A 295 -13.53 1.98 2.38
CA ARG A 295 -12.20 1.34 2.29
C ARG A 295 -11.97 0.34 3.43
N PRO A 296 -11.08 -0.66 3.26
CA PRO A 296 -10.75 -1.59 4.33
C PRO A 296 -10.25 -0.88 5.59
N GLN A 297 -10.75 -1.33 6.73
CA GLN A 297 -10.46 -0.85 8.08
C GLN A 297 -9.75 -1.91 8.93
N ASP A 298 -8.87 -1.41 9.79
CA ASP A 298 -8.28 -2.05 10.98
C ASP A 298 -9.01 -1.49 12.21
N ILE A 299 -9.61 -2.39 13.00
CA ILE A 299 -10.60 -2.07 14.03
C ILE A 299 -10.18 -2.71 15.35
N GLU A 300 -10.02 -1.89 16.38
CA GLU A 300 -9.87 -2.37 17.76
C GLU A 300 -11.25 -2.61 18.38
N TRP A 301 -11.45 -3.75 19.02
CA TRP A 301 -12.74 -4.15 19.56
C TRP A 301 -12.62 -4.83 20.93
N ALA A 302 -13.74 -4.83 21.67
CA ALA A 302 -13.88 -5.51 22.94
C ALA A 302 -15.22 -6.24 23.01
N LEU A 303 -15.24 -7.40 23.68
CA LEU A 303 -16.43 -8.18 24.00
C LEU A 303 -16.62 -8.19 25.51
N ALA A 304 -17.73 -7.59 25.97
CA ALA A 304 -18.08 -7.52 27.38
C ALA A 304 -19.58 -7.81 27.57
N GLY A 305 -19.92 -8.76 28.44
CA GLY A 305 -21.32 -9.12 28.71
C GLY A 305 -22.07 -9.58 27.44
N GLY A 306 -21.36 -10.26 26.53
CA GLY A 306 -21.92 -10.75 25.26
C GLY A 306 -22.14 -9.67 24.18
N LYS A 307 -21.70 -8.43 24.40
CA LYS A 307 -21.83 -7.32 23.44
C LYS A 307 -20.47 -6.86 22.93
N PHE A 308 -20.38 -6.63 21.63
CA PHE A 308 -19.21 -6.03 20.99
C PHE A 308 -19.23 -4.51 21.13
N TYR A 309 -18.04 -3.95 21.41
CA TYR A 309 -17.76 -2.53 21.44
C TYR A 309 -16.61 -2.22 20.50
N ILE A 310 -16.70 -1.11 19.78
CA ILE A 310 -15.66 -0.63 18.87
C ILE A 310 -14.87 0.47 19.58
N LEU A 311 -13.57 0.21 19.77
CA LEU A 311 -12.68 1.08 20.53
C LEU A 311 -11.90 2.03 19.62
N GLN A 312 -11.64 1.63 18.37
CA GLN A 312 -10.97 2.43 17.36
C GLN A 312 -11.22 1.85 15.96
N SER A 313 -11.17 2.68 14.92
CA SER A 313 -11.12 2.27 13.51
C SER A 313 -10.13 3.14 12.76
N ARG A 314 -9.33 2.54 11.88
CA ARG A 314 -8.39 3.23 10.99
C ARG A 314 -8.29 2.54 9.64
N PRO A 315 -7.96 3.25 8.54
CA PRO A 315 -7.77 2.61 7.24
C PRO A 315 -6.56 1.68 7.23
N ILE A 316 -6.67 0.54 6.53
CA ILE A 316 -5.51 -0.32 6.25
C ILE A 316 -4.68 0.29 5.11
N THR A 317 -3.45 0.70 5.40
CA THR A 317 -2.55 1.36 4.44
C THR A 317 -1.52 0.42 3.81
N SER A 318 -1.36 -0.80 4.32
CA SER A 318 -0.41 -1.80 3.81
C SER A 318 -0.92 -2.59 2.60
N LEU A 319 -2.21 -2.50 2.29
CA LEU A 319 -2.80 -3.25 1.18
C LEU A 319 -2.34 -2.70 -0.17
N TYR A 320 -1.95 -3.60 -1.06
CA TYR A 320 -1.68 -3.22 -2.44
C TYR A 320 -2.98 -2.65 -3.07
N PRO A 321 -2.92 -1.47 -3.72
CA PRO A 321 -4.08 -0.88 -4.36
C PRO A 321 -4.55 -1.73 -5.54
N LEU A 322 -5.85 -1.71 -5.80
CA LEU A 322 -6.44 -2.42 -6.92
C LEU A 322 -6.49 -1.52 -8.16
N PRO A 323 -6.26 -2.05 -9.38
CA PRO A 323 -6.58 -1.34 -10.61
C PRO A 323 -8.03 -0.80 -10.59
N PRO A 324 -8.27 0.47 -10.95
CA PRO A 324 -9.59 1.09 -10.82
C PRO A 324 -10.66 0.48 -11.74
N GLN A 325 -10.26 -0.31 -12.74
CA GLN A 325 -11.15 -0.95 -13.71
C GLN A 325 -11.67 -2.32 -13.27
N ILE A 326 -11.29 -2.80 -12.08
CA ILE A 326 -11.76 -4.11 -11.59
C ILE A 326 -13.28 -4.10 -11.39
N GLU A 327 -13.95 -5.10 -11.96
CA GLU A 327 -15.36 -5.36 -11.70
C GLU A 327 -15.52 -6.03 -10.32
N PRO A 328 -16.19 -5.40 -9.33
CA PRO A 328 -16.21 -5.90 -7.95
C PRO A 328 -16.82 -7.31 -7.77
N GLU A 329 -17.68 -7.72 -8.68
CA GLU A 329 -18.42 -8.99 -8.61
C GLU A 329 -17.78 -10.12 -9.42
N ARG A 330 -16.71 -9.82 -10.19
CA ARG A 330 -16.08 -10.78 -11.08
C ARG A 330 -14.69 -11.15 -10.57
N LEU A 331 -14.40 -12.46 -10.58
CA LEU A 331 -13.05 -12.94 -10.35
C LEU A 331 -12.20 -12.70 -11.61
N GLU A 332 -11.10 -11.97 -11.45
CA GLU A 332 -10.21 -11.57 -12.53
C GLU A 332 -8.75 -11.95 -12.24
N ILE A 333 -7.98 -12.21 -13.29
CA ILE A 333 -6.53 -12.46 -13.21
C ILE A 333 -5.81 -11.28 -13.84
N TRP A 334 -5.00 -10.61 -13.02
CA TRP A 334 -4.19 -9.47 -13.42
C TRP A 334 -2.71 -9.85 -13.34
N PHE A 335 -1.98 -9.56 -14.41
CA PHE A 335 -0.55 -9.85 -14.54
C PHE A 335 0.27 -8.58 -14.38
N SER A 336 1.25 -8.59 -13.49
CA SER A 336 2.19 -7.47 -13.32
C SER A 336 3.17 -7.44 -14.49
N PHE A 337 3.17 -6.35 -15.26
CA PHE A 337 4.15 -6.13 -16.31
C PHE A 337 5.57 -6.07 -15.73
N GLY A 338 5.75 -5.53 -14.52
CA GLY A 338 7.06 -5.45 -13.86
C GLY A 338 7.70 -6.80 -13.55
N ALA A 339 6.93 -7.90 -13.55
CA ALA A 339 7.49 -9.24 -13.48
C ALA A 339 8.37 -9.54 -14.71
N VAL A 340 8.00 -9.00 -15.87
CA VAL A 340 8.80 -9.04 -17.09
C VAL A 340 10.04 -8.16 -16.88
N GLN A 341 11.23 -8.76 -16.99
CA GLN A 341 12.53 -8.11 -16.74
C GLN A 341 12.82 -7.73 -15.28
N GLY A 342 12.00 -8.15 -14.30
CA GLY A 342 12.28 -7.91 -12.87
C GLY A 342 12.18 -6.45 -12.42
N MET A 343 11.42 -5.62 -13.13
CA MET A 343 11.13 -4.23 -12.80
C MET A 343 10.02 -4.12 -11.73
N LEU A 344 10.31 -4.60 -10.53
CA LEU A 344 9.32 -4.69 -9.44
C LEU A 344 9.16 -3.39 -8.63
N ASP A 345 9.95 -2.36 -8.91
CA ASP A 345 9.85 -1.06 -8.23
C ASP A 345 8.72 -0.19 -8.80
N PRO A 346 8.23 0.80 -8.02
CA PRO A 346 7.33 1.83 -8.54
C PRO A 346 7.96 2.55 -9.74
N MET A 347 7.19 2.76 -10.79
CA MET A 347 7.58 3.53 -11.97
C MET A 347 7.22 5.00 -11.78
N THR A 348 8.04 5.91 -12.29
CA THR A 348 7.65 7.32 -12.35
C THR A 348 6.45 7.51 -13.28
N PRO A 349 5.62 8.55 -13.10
CA PRO A 349 4.48 8.80 -13.98
C PRO A 349 4.87 8.84 -15.47
N LEU A 350 5.98 9.52 -15.80
CA LEU A 350 6.48 9.57 -17.18
C LEU A 350 6.88 8.17 -17.69
N GLY A 351 7.68 7.41 -16.94
CA GLY A 351 8.12 6.09 -17.39
C GLY A 351 6.95 5.11 -17.56
N ARG A 352 5.94 5.23 -16.72
CA ARG A 352 4.70 4.46 -16.81
C ARG A 352 3.90 4.81 -18.07
N ASP A 353 3.74 6.09 -18.35
CA ASP A 353 2.99 6.58 -19.51
C ASP A 353 3.74 6.27 -20.81
N THR A 354 5.07 6.35 -20.82
CA THR A 354 5.92 5.84 -21.90
C THR A 354 5.60 4.39 -22.24
N ILE A 355 5.61 3.50 -21.24
CA ILE A 355 5.34 2.08 -21.47
C ILE A 355 3.90 1.89 -21.94
N ALA A 356 2.92 2.61 -21.38
CA ALA A 356 1.53 2.55 -21.86
C ALA A 356 1.40 2.98 -23.34
N SER A 357 2.15 3.99 -23.78
CA SER A 357 2.22 4.42 -25.18
C SER A 357 2.80 3.36 -26.12
N ILE A 358 3.73 2.54 -25.63
CA ILE A 358 4.24 1.38 -26.39
C ILE A 358 3.10 0.41 -26.74
N PHE A 359 2.21 0.13 -25.77
CA PHE A 359 1.03 -0.71 -26.02
C PHE A 359 0.01 -0.05 -26.94
N CYS A 360 -0.09 1.28 -26.95
CA CYS A 360 -0.89 2.01 -27.92
C CYS A 360 -0.36 1.81 -29.35
N GLY A 361 0.94 2.06 -29.57
CA GLY A 361 1.58 1.84 -30.87
C GLY A 361 1.48 0.38 -31.33
N ALA A 362 1.69 -0.57 -30.42
CA ALA A 362 1.51 -1.99 -30.72
C ALA A 362 0.06 -2.33 -31.12
N SER A 363 -0.95 -1.69 -30.53
CA SER A 363 -2.36 -1.88 -30.90
C SER A 363 -2.68 -1.35 -32.30
N HIS A 364 -2.02 -0.26 -32.72
CA HIS A 364 -2.22 0.34 -34.04
C HIS A 364 -1.76 -0.59 -35.17
N MET A 365 -0.75 -1.44 -34.93
CA MET A 365 -0.35 -2.51 -35.86
C MET A 365 -1.50 -3.47 -36.18
N PHE A 366 -2.42 -3.68 -35.24
CA PHE A 366 -3.61 -4.52 -35.45
C PHE A 366 -4.82 -3.73 -36.00
N GLY A 367 -4.63 -2.48 -36.44
CA GLY A 367 -5.70 -1.60 -36.92
C GLY A 367 -6.55 -0.99 -35.81
N ILE A 368 -6.17 -1.15 -34.54
CA ILE A 368 -6.91 -0.66 -33.38
C ILE A 368 -6.31 0.69 -32.95
N LYS A 369 -7.01 1.79 -33.25
CA LYS A 369 -6.59 3.13 -32.82
C LYS A 369 -6.94 3.36 -31.35
N THR A 370 -5.93 3.36 -30.49
CA THR A 370 -6.05 3.68 -29.06
C THR A 370 -5.20 4.89 -28.69
N THR A 371 -5.56 5.56 -27.60
CA THR A 371 -4.77 6.59 -26.92
C THR A 371 -4.42 6.09 -25.52
N ILE A 372 -3.48 6.75 -24.83
CA ILE A 372 -3.07 6.39 -23.46
C ILE A 372 -4.28 6.30 -22.51
N ASP A 373 -5.22 7.24 -22.61
CA ASP A 373 -6.43 7.27 -21.77
C ASP A 373 -7.48 6.21 -22.14
N ARG A 374 -7.42 5.69 -23.37
CA ARG A 374 -8.46 4.82 -23.94
C ARG A 374 -8.00 3.40 -24.22
N GLN A 375 -6.71 3.09 -24.02
CA GLN A 375 -6.19 1.75 -24.22
C GLN A 375 -6.68 0.84 -23.07
N PRO A 376 -7.25 -0.34 -23.37
CA PRO A 376 -7.83 -1.23 -22.37
C PRO A 376 -6.86 -2.34 -21.92
N LEU A 377 -5.58 -2.25 -22.27
CA LEU A 377 -4.63 -3.36 -22.14
C LEU A 377 -3.81 -3.27 -20.86
N VAL A 378 -3.36 -2.07 -20.53
CA VAL A 378 -2.44 -1.81 -19.43
C VAL A 378 -3.08 -0.85 -18.46
N HIS A 379 -3.05 -1.20 -17.17
CA HIS A 379 -3.66 -0.41 -16.12
C HIS A 379 -2.66 -0.18 -15.01
N THR A 380 -2.85 0.92 -14.29
CA THR A 380 -1.96 1.32 -13.20
C THR A 380 -2.56 0.97 -11.86
N ALA A 381 -1.75 0.35 -11.01
CA ALA A 381 -2.03 0.22 -9.58
C ALA A 381 -0.71 0.34 -8.82
N GLY A 382 -0.67 1.12 -7.73
CA GLY A 382 0.52 1.23 -6.88
C GLY A 382 1.78 1.63 -7.65
N GLU A 383 1.61 2.55 -8.59
CA GLU A 383 2.65 3.01 -9.53
C GLU A 383 3.33 1.90 -10.34
N ARG A 384 2.62 0.80 -10.60
CA ARG A 384 3.06 -0.30 -11.46
C ARG A 384 2.00 -0.63 -12.49
N LEU A 385 2.44 -1.31 -13.55
CA LEU A 385 1.63 -1.65 -14.70
C LEU A 385 1.11 -3.08 -14.63
N PHE A 386 -0.17 -3.27 -14.94
CA PHE A 386 -0.86 -4.54 -14.91
C PHE A 386 -1.66 -4.78 -16.19
N LEU A 387 -1.73 -6.03 -16.64
CA LEU A 387 -2.55 -6.47 -17.76
C LEU A 387 -3.65 -7.41 -17.28
N ASN A 388 -4.89 -7.18 -17.72
CA ASN A 388 -6.00 -8.10 -17.43
C ASN A 388 -5.92 -9.32 -18.35
N LEU A 389 -5.55 -10.47 -17.80
CA LEU A 389 -5.44 -11.73 -18.55
C LEU A 389 -6.75 -12.53 -18.57
N THR A 390 -7.78 -12.10 -17.84
CA THR A 390 -9.02 -12.85 -17.62
C THR A 390 -9.67 -13.30 -18.94
N GLY A 391 -9.81 -12.39 -19.91
CA GLY A 391 -10.40 -12.71 -21.21
C GLY A 391 -9.57 -13.71 -22.02
N LEU A 392 -8.24 -13.64 -21.90
CA LEU A 392 -7.32 -14.52 -22.62
C LEU A 392 -7.34 -15.93 -22.05
N VAL A 393 -7.30 -16.07 -20.72
CA VAL A 393 -7.23 -17.37 -20.05
C VAL A 393 -8.57 -18.12 -19.97
N THR A 394 -9.69 -17.41 -20.11
CA THR A 394 -11.03 -18.02 -20.22
C THR A 394 -11.37 -18.47 -21.64
N HIS A 395 -10.52 -18.20 -22.63
CA HIS A 395 -10.69 -18.67 -24.00
C HIS A 395 -9.87 -19.96 -24.24
N PRO A 396 -10.43 -21.03 -24.87
CA PRO A 396 -9.72 -22.31 -25.05
C PRO A 396 -8.34 -22.19 -25.72
N ILE A 397 -8.26 -21.46 -26.84
CA ILE A 397 -7.00 -21.20 -27.56
C ILE A 397 -6.12 -20.18 -26.81
N GLY A 398 -6.71 -19.06 -26.36
CA GLY A 398 -6.01 -17.98 -25.67
C GLY A 398 -5.28 -18.45 -24.41
N ARG A 399 -5.90 -19.34 -23.63
CA ARG A 399 -5.30 -19.95 -22.43
C ARG A 399 -4.00 -20.67 -22.74
N ARG A 400 -3.96 -21.45 -23.83
CA ARG A 400 -2.75 -22.16 -24.28
C ARG A 400 -1.66 -21.17 -24.71
N ILE A 401 -2.03 -20.12 -25.42
CA ILE A 401 -1.11 -19.06 -25.85
C ILE A 401 -0.54 -18.32 -24.64
N ALA A 402 -1.39 -17.88 -23.70
CA ALA A 402 -0.98 -17.17 -22.49
C ALA A 402 0.02 -17.98 -21.68
N TYR A 403 -0.28 -19.26 -21.45
CA TYR A 403 0.57 -20.15 -20.69
C TYR A 403 1.94 -20.35 -21.36
N LEU A 404 1.98 -20.61 -22.68
CA LEU A 404 3.23 -20.77 -23.43
C LEU A 404 4.05 -19.48 -23.50
N ALA A 405 3.40 -18.32 -23.67
CA ALA A 405 4.06 -17.04 -23.70
C ALA A 405 4.71 -16.71 -22.35
N LEU A 406 3.97 -16.91 -21.24
CA LEU A 406 4.50 -16.68 -19.90
C LEU A 406 5.66 -17.62 -19.56
N GLN A 407 5.62 -18.89 -19.97
CA GLN A 407 6.75 -19.81 -19.75
C GLN A 407 8.07 -19.31 -20.35
N GLN A 408 8.02 -18.57 -21.47
CA GLN A 408 9.21 -18.04 -22.13
C GLN A 408 9.65 -16.69 -21.56
N VAL A 409 8.70 -15.89 -21.08
CA VAL A 409 8.95 -14.51 -20.63
C VAL A 409 9.24 -14.45 -19.13
N GLU A 410 8.48 -15.18 -18.32
CA GLU A 410 8.58 -15.18 -16.86
C GLU A 410 8.01 -16.50 -16.27
N SER A 411 8.92 -17.44 -15.98
CA SER A 411 8.56 -18.80 -15.59
C SER A 411 7.88 -18.90 -14.21
N GLY A 412 8.13 -17.95 -13.30
CA GLY A 412 7.52 -17.90 -11.97
C GLY A 412 6.01 -17.63 -12.04
N THR A 413 5.58 -16.64 -12.80
CA THR A 413 4.17 -16.33 -13.05
C THR A 413 3.51 -17.48 -13.78
N ALA A 414 4.18 -18.11 -14.76
CA ALA A 414 3.62 -19.27 -15.44
C ALA A 414 3.31 -20.41 -14.45
N ALA A 415 4.16 -20.63 -13.44
CA ALA A 415 3.93 -21.60 -12.38
C ALA A 415 2.76 -21.20 -11.45
N ALA A 416 2.65 -19.91 -11.09
CA ALA A 416 1.56 -19.39 -10.27
C ALA A 416 0.20 -19.39 -10.99
N LEU A 417 0.19 -19.23 -12.32
CA LEU A 417 -1.03 -19.22 -13.12
C LEU A 417 -1.69 -20.61 -13.17
N GLY A 418 -0.91 -21.70 -13.17
CA GLY A 418 -1.43 -23.07 -13.28
C GLY A 418 -2.58 -23.37 -12.29
N PRO A 419 -2.33 -23.27 -10.96
CA PRO A 419 -3.35 -23.50 -9.94
C PRO A 419 -4.56 -22.56 -10.06
N LEU A 420 -4.35 -21.29 -10.41
CA LEU A 420 -5.44 -20.32 -10.58
C LEU A 420 -6.42 -20.77 -11.67
N LEU A 421 -5.91 -21.39 -12.73
CA LEU A 421 -6.73 -21.82 -13.85
C LEU A 421 -7.54 -23.10 -13.60
N GLU A 422 -7.38 -23.74 -12.44
CA GLU A 422 -8.23 -24.85 -11.97
C GLU A 422 -9.54 -24.35 -11.35
N ASP A 423 -9.61 -23.07 -10.97
CA ASP A 423 -10.83 -22.48 -10.41
C ASP A 423 -11.99 -22.54 -11.43
N PRO A 424 -13.18 -23.01 -11.04
CA PRO A 424 -14.37 -23.05 -11.89
C PRO A 424 -14.69 -21.73 -12.59
N ALA A 425 -14.38 -20.59 -11.97
CA ALA A 425 -14.61 -19.26 -12.53
C ALA A 425 -13.81 -19.00 -13.82
N PHE A 426 -12.67 -19.69 -14.00
CA PHE A 426 -11.80 -19.56 -15.17
C PHE A 426 -11.88 -20.73 -16.15
N GLN A 427 -12.93 -21.56 -16.03
CA GLN A 427 -13.15 -22.62 -17.01
C GLN A 427 -13.31 -22.04 -18.42
N PRO A 428 -12.72 -22.69 -19.44
CA PRO A 428 -12.80 -22.20 -20.81
C PRO A 428 -14.25 -22.10 -21.26
N ARG A 429 -14.67 -20.92 -21.71
CA ARG A 429 -16.00 -20.73 -22.28
C ARG A 429 -15.96 -21.02 -23.77
N PRO A 430 -16.80 -21.92 -24.31
CA PRO A 430 -16.84 -22.18 -25.74
C PRO A 430 -17.28 -20.92 -26.47
N GLY A 431 -16.44 -20.44 -27.38
CA GLY A 431 -16.69 -19.26 -28.19
C GLY A 431 -15.59 -19.13 -29.22
N TRP A 432 -15.97 -18.78 -30.45
CA TRP A 432 -15.02 -18.36 -31.47
C TRP A 432 -14.66 -16.89 -31.22
N PHE A 433 -13.41 -16.50 -31.53
CA PHE A 433 -13.07 -15.08 -31.62
C PHE A 433 -14.10 -14.38 -32.53
N LYS A 434 -14.57 -13.20 -32.11
CA LYS A 434 -15.45 -12.39 -32.97
C LYS A 434 -14.76 -12.20 -34.33
N LEU A 435 -15.51 -12.23 -35.44
CA LEU A 435 -14.94 -12.01 -36.78
C LEU A 435 -14.12 -10.72 -36.86
N SER A 436 -14.56 -9.68 -36.14
CA SER A 436 -13.80 -8.45 -35.99
C SER A 436 -12.44 -8.69 -35.36
N THR A 437 -12.35 -9.45 -34.27
CA THR A 437 -11.08 -9.79 -33.61
C THR A 437 -10.16 -10.58 -34.53
N VAL A 438 -10.68 -11.56 -35.27
CA VAL A 438 -9.90 -12.32 -36.25
C VAL A 438 -9.33 -11.40 -37.33
N ARG A 439 -10.12 -10.45 -37.84
CA ARG A 439 -9.68 -9.47 -38.83
C ARG A 439 -8.56 -8.55 -38.31
N HIS A 440 -8.64 -8.08 -37.07
CA HIS A 440 -7.56 -7.27 -36.47
C HIS A 440 -6.28 -8.10 -36.30
N ILE A 441 -6.41 -9.36 -35.85
CA ILE A 441 -5.28 -10.30 -35.73
C ILE A 441 -4.63 -10.53 -37.09
N GLU A 442 -5.43 -10.77 -38.13
CA GLU A 442 -4.96 -10.93 -39.51
C GLU A 442 -4.22 -9.68 -39.98
N GLN A 443 -4.79 -8.49 -39.80
CA GLN A 443 -4.18 -7.21 -40.19
C GLN A 443 -2.80 -7.00 -39.56
N GLY A 444 -2.61 -7.37 -38.29
CA GLY A 444 -1.34 -7.21 -37.60
C GLY A 444 -0.33 -8.36 -37.84
N LEU A 445 -0.78 -9.62 -37.83
CA LEU A 445 0.11 -10.78 -37.91
C LEU A 445 0.46 -11.20 -39.34
N LEU A 446 -0.43 -10.99 -40.32
CA LEU A 446 -0.17 -11.39 -41.70
C LEU A 446 1.08 -10.70 -42.27
N PRO A 447 1.30 -9.38 -42.12
CA PRO A 447 2.54 -8.73 -42.55
C PRO A 447 3.77 -9.31 -41.86
N VAL A 448 3.69 -9.60 -40.55
CA VAL A 448 4.79 -10.19 -39.78
C VAL A 448 5.16 -11.57 -40.33
N LEU A 449 4.18 -12.44 -40.59
CA LEU A 449 4.41 -13.78 -41.13
C LEU A 449 4.99 -13.74 -42.56
N VAL A 450 4.45 -12.87 -43.42
CA VAL A 450 4.95 -12.69 -44.80
C VAL A 450 6.39 -12.17 -44.77
N ASN A 451 6.69 -11.19 -43.90
CA ASN A 451 8.04 -10.67 -43.75
C ASN A 451 8.99 -11.71 -43.14
N ALA A 452 8.55 -12.57 -42.21
CA ALA A 452 9.39 -13.62 -41.65
C ALA A 452 9.84 -14.62 -42.73
N LEU A 453 8.93 -15.02 -43.64
CA LEU A 453 9.28 -15.87 -44.78
C LEU A 453 10.27 -15.21 -45.74
N ARG A 454 10.15 -13.88 -45.94
CA ARG A 454 11.13 -13.12 -46.73
C ARG A 454 12.48 -13.01 -46.01
N THR A 455 12.48 -12.76 -44.72
CA THR A 455 13.70 -12.69 -43.88
C THR A 455 14.49 -14.00 -43.93
N VAL A 456 13.84 -15.16 -43.95
CA VAL A 456 14.53 -16.44 -44.12
C VAL A 456 15.28 -16.52 -45.46
N ARG A 457 14.74 -15.90 -46.52
CA ARG A 457 15.33 -15.93 -47.87
C ARG A 457 16.40 -14.86 -48.08
N THR A 458 16.20 -13.67 -47.52
CA THR A 458 17.03 -12.48 -47.74
C THR A 458 17.30 -11.75 -46.41
N PRO A 459 18.05 -12.38 -45.47
CA PRO A 459 18.26 -11.82 -44.13
C PRO A 459 19.05 -10.51 -44.14
N ASP A 460 20.09 -10.39 -44.97
CA ASP A 460 20.94 -9.20 -45.04
C ASP A 460 20.19 -7.98 -45.61
N GLU A 461 19.42 -8.18 -46.68
CA GLU A 461 18.57 -7.13 -47.25
C GLU A 461 17.53 -6.65 -46.24
N LYS A 462 16.91 -7.57 -45.49
CA LYS A 462 15.90 -7.22 -44.48
C LYS A 462 16.50 -6.52 -43.27
N ARG A 463 17.72 -6.88 -42.87
CA ARG A 463 18.48 -6.13 -41.85
C ARG A 463 18.78 -4.72 -42.35
N ALA A 464 19.28 -4.56 -43.58
CA ALA A 464 19.59 -3.26 -44.16
C ALA A 464 18.34 -2.37 -44.30
N GLU A 465 17.20 -2.93 -44.73
CA GLU A 465 15.91 -2.23 -44.79
C GLU A 465 15.47 -1.74 -43.40
N PHE A 466 15.64 -2.56 -42.37
CA PHE A 466 15.31 -2.17 -41.00
C PHE A 466 16.24 -1.08 -40.46
N SER A 467 17.55 -1.17 -40.72
CA SER A 467 18.51 -0.12 -40.37
C SER A 467 18.17 1.21 -41.06
N ALA A 468 17.93 1.19 -42.37
CA ALA A 468 17.53 2.40 -43.11
C ALA A 468 16.24 3.03 -42.56
N PHE A 469 15.27 2.20 -42.18
CA PHE A 469 14.06 2.67 -41.50
C PHE A 469 14.36 3.35 -40.16
N LEU A 470 15.24 2.76 -39.32
CA LEU A 470 15.61 3.36 -38.04
C LEU A 470 16.33 4.70 -38.24
N ASP A 471 17.25 4.79 -39.21
CA ASP A 471 17.99 6.01 -39.52
C ASP A 471 17.05 7.14 -39.99
N GLU A 472 16.13 6.84 -40.91
CA GLU A 472 15.11 7.79 -41.38
C GLU A 472 14.16 8.20 -40.25
N PHE A 473 13.72 7.24 -39.44
CA PHE A 473 12.85 7.48 -38.30
C PHE A 473 13.51 8.40 -37.27
N LEU A 474 14.74 8.11 -36.85
CA LEU A 474 15.49 8.91 -35.89
C LEU A 474 15.81 10.30 -36.43
N SER A 475 16.23 10.41 -37.70
CA SER A 475 16.52 11.70 -38.35
C SER A 475 15.29 12.62 -38.35
N ARG A 476 14.13 12.06 -38.75
CA ARG A 476 12.86 12.79 -38.78
C ARG A 476 12.43 13.31 -37.40
N TYR A 477 12.48 12.47 -36.38
CA TYR A 477 12.08 12.89 -35.03
C TYR A 477 13.10 13.83 -34.39
N THR A 478 14.40 13.66 -34.66
CA THR A 478 15.45 14.60 -34.23
C THR A 478 15.18 15.99 -34.79
N ALA A 479 14.85 16.09 -36.08
CA ALA A 479 14.50 17.36 -36.71
C ALA A 479 13.25 17.99 -36.08
N ARG A 480 12.20 17.20 -35.81
CA ARG A 480 10.99 17.67 -35.12
C ARG A 480 11.31 18.24 -33.74
N PHE A 481 12.09 17.53 -32.92
CA PHE A 481 12.48 18.00 -31.59
C PHE A 481 13.32 19.28 -31.64
N GLN A 482 14.20 19.45 -32.62
CA GLN A 482 14.98 20.68 -32.80
C GLN A 482 14.11 21.91 -33.13
N THR A 483 12.95 21.70 -33.74
CA THR A 483 12.02 22.78 -34.10
C THR A 483 10.98 23.09 -33.02
N ALA A 484 10.83 22.23 -32.01
CA ALA A 484 9.88 22.42 -30.92
C ALA A 484 10.37 23.51 -29.96
N VAL A 485 9.48 24.44 -29.60
CA VAL A 485 9.81 25.59 -28.74
C VAL A 485 9.18 25.42 -27.36
N THR A 486 8.03 24.76 -27.28
CA THR A 486 7.26 24.61 -26.05
C THR A 486 7.34 23.19 -25.51
N LEU A 487 7.13 23.02 -24.20
CA LEU A 487 7.05 21.70 -23.57
C LEU A 487 5.88 20.87 -24.15
N ALA A 488 4.76 21.50 -24.48
CA ALA A 488 3.61 20.83 -25.08
C ALA A 488 3.97 20.21 -26.44
N GLU A 489 4.64 20.96 -27.32
CA GLU A 489 5.11 20.44 -28.60
C GLU A 489 6.09 19.28 -28.44
N HIS A 490 6.98 19.35 -27.44
CA HIS A 490 7.90 18.23 -27.14
C HIS A 490 7.15 16.97 -26.70
N LEU A 491 6.09 17.12 -25.90
CA LEU A 491 5.25 16.00 -25.46
C LEU A 491 4.44 15.40 -26.62
N ASP A 492 3.88 16.23 -27.49
CA ASP A 492 3.16 15.76 -28.69
C ASP A 492 4.10 14.98 -29.63
N ILE A 493 5.31 15.48 -29.86
CA ILE A 493 6.33 14.79 -30.65
C ILE A 493 6.75 13.48 -29.98
N TYR A 494 6.84 13.45 -28.65
CA TYR A 494 7.17 12.27 -27.89
C TYR A 494 6.11 11.17 -27.99
N ASP A 495 4.83 11.52 -27.86
CA ASP A 495 3.74 10.56 -27.98
C ASP A 495 3.65 9.98 -29.40
N ASP A 496 3.83 10.83 -30.41
CA ASP A 496 3.94 10.43 -31.81
C ASP A 496 5.13 9.47 -32.02
N LEU A 497 6.31 9.81 -31.47
CA LEU A 497 7.53 9.00 -31.56
C LEU A 497 7.27 7.59 -31.04
N VAL A 498 6.72 7.47 -29.83
CA VAL A 498 6.49 6.16 -29.21
C VAL A 498 5.42 5.40 -29.99
N CYS A 499 4.29 6.03 -30.31
CA CYS A 499 3.20 5.34 -31.01
C CYS A 499 3.60 4.92 -32.42
N GLU A 500 4.16 5.82 -33.24
CA GLU A 500 4.56 5.54 -34.62
C GLU A 500 5.73 4.55 -34.66
N GLY A 501 6.71 4.72 -33.76
CA GLY A 501 7.87 3.85 -33.68
C GLY A 501 7.48 2.40 -33.46
N PHE A 502 6.55 2.12 -32.55
CA PHE A 502 6.07 0.76 -32.32
C PHE A 502 5.08 0.28 -33.39
N ALA A 503 4.17 1.13 -33.89
CA ALA A 503 3.21 0.76 -34.92
C ALA A 503 3.89 0.36 -36.24
N ASN A 504 4.94 1.09 -36.65
CA ASN A 504 5.64 0.87 -37.92
C ASN A 504 6.93 0.04 -37.75
N GLY A 505 7.55 0.09 -36.57
CA GLY A 505 8.77 -0.65 -36.26
C GLY A 505 8.54 -2.11 -35.91
N LEU A 506 7.53 -2.44 -35.09
CA LEU A 506 7.26 -3.84 -34.70
C LEU A 506 7.02 -4.78 -35.89
N PRO A 507 6.23 -4.41 -36.93
CA PRO A 507 6.05 -5.26 -38.11
C PRO A 507 7.33 -5.59 -38.87
N LYS A 508 8.36 -4.72 -38.77
CA LYS A 508 9.67 -4.90 -39.40
C LYS A 508 10.65 -5.63 -38.48
N PHE A 509 10.57 -5.38 -37.18
CA PHE A 509 11.45 -5.94 -36.15
C PHE A 509 11.10 -7.39 -35.79
N LEU A 510 9.82 -7.69 -35.52
CA LEU A 510 9.38 -9.01 -35.06
C LEU A 510 9.77 -10.16 -36.01
N PRO A 511 9.69 -10.02 -37.35
CA PRO A 511 10.19 -11.03 -38.28
C PRO A 511 11.68 -11.35 -38.11
N LEU A 512 12.53 -10.32 -37.91
CA LEU A 512 13.97 -10.49 -37.74
C LEU A 512 14.27 -11.28 -36.46
N VAL A 513 13.63 -10.91 -35.35
CA VAL A 513 13.77 -11.60 -34.06
C VAL A 513 13.26 -13.03 -34.15
N GLY A 514 12.07 -13.24 -34.72
CA GLY A 514 11.47 -14.57 -34.84
C GLY A 514 12.33 -15.54 -35.65
N VAL A 515 12.86 -15.11 -36.79
CA VAL A 515 13.77 -15.92 -37.62
C VAL A 515 15.11 -16.14 -36.92
N GLY A 516 15.64 -15.13 -36.23
CA GLY A 516 16.86 -15.26 -35.43
C GLY A 516 16.72 -16.29 -34.30
N MET A 517 15.64 -16.22 -33.52
CA MET A 517 15.35 -17.17 -32.46
C MET A 517 15.10 -18.58 -32.98
N ALA A 518 14.39 -18.73 -34.11
CA ALA A 518 14.19 -20.03 -34.74
C ALA A 518 15.51 -20.66 -35.18
N SER A 519 16.39 -19.85 -35.80
CA SER A 519 17.75 -20.26 -36.19
C SER A 519 18.60 -20.64 -34.98
N LEU A 520 18.54 -19.88 -33.89
CA LEU A 520 19.24 -20.19 -32.64
C LEU A 520 18.77 -21.50 -32.01
N ASN A 521 17.45 -21.71 -31.94
CA ASN A 521 16.89 -22.96 -31.43
C ASN A 521 17.30 -24.17 -32.28
N LEU A 522 17.39 -24.00 -33.60
CA LEU A 522 17.92 -25.03 -34.49
C LEU A 522 19.38 -25.35 -34.16
N VAL A 523 20.24 -24.34 -33.98
CA VAL A 523 21.65 -24.52 -33.58
C VAL A 523 21.76 -25.23 -32.22
N ILE A 524 20.96 -24.83 -31.23
CA ILE A 524 20.92 -25.47 -29.91
C ILE A 524 20.51 -26.95 -30.05
N ASN A 525 19.50 -27.26 -30.85
CA ASN A 525 19.05 -28.63 -31.05
C ASN A 525 20.08 -29.50 -31.78
N LEU A 526 20.76 -28.95 -32.80
CA LEU A 526 21.83 -29.64 -33.52
C LEU A 526 23.06 -29.90 -32.62
N THR A 527 23.41 -28.94 -31.76
CA THR A 527 24.55 -29.08 -30.83
C THR A 527 24.26 -30.00 -29.64
N ARG A 528 23.00 -30.22 -29.26
CA ARG A 528 22.63 -31.25 -28.27
C ARG A 528 23.03 -32.67 -28.69
N GLN A 529 23.19 -32.90 -30.00
CA GLN A 529 23.60 -34.19 -30.56
C GLN A 529 25.13 -34.27 -30.79
N ALA A 530 25.89 -33.23 -30.41
CA ALA A 530 27.32 -33.18 -30.64
C ALA A 530 28.12 -33.95 -29.58
N PRO A 531 29.30 -34.50 -29.93
CA PRO A 531 30.13 -35.26 -29.01
C PRO A 531 30.68 -34.40 -27.83
N PRO A 532 31.10 -35.04 -26.72
CA PRO A 532 31.68 -34.34 -25.57
C PRO A 532 32.89 -33.49 -26.01
N GLY A 533 32.87 -32.19 -25.68
CA GLY A 533 33.91 -31.23 -26.06
C GLY A 533 33.52 -30.30 -27.23
N ALA A 534 32.35 -30.46 -27.82
CA ALA A 534 31.83 -29.51 -28.81
C ALA A 534 31.63 -28.11 -28.19
N PRO A 535 31.93 -27.02 -28.94
CA PRO A 535 31.76 -25.66 -28.44
C PRO A 535 30.31 -25.38 -28.08
N ASN A 536 30.10 -24.67 -26.98
CA ASN A 536 28.78 -24.23 -26.55
C ASN A 536 28.09 -23.47 -27.71
N PRO A 537 26.81 -23.75 -28.02
CA PRO A 537 26.09 -23.05 -29.10
C PRO A 537 26.16 -21.52 -28.99
N MET A 538 26.24 -20.96 -27.79
CA MET A 538 26.44 -19.52 -27.59
C MET A 538 27.82 -19.02 -28.04
N VAL A 539 28.86 -19.85 -27.98
CA VAL A 539 30.19 -19.52 -28.51
C VAL A 539 30.16 -19.50 -30.03
N LEU A 540 29.44 -20.43 -30.67
CA LEU A 540 29.26 -20.43 -32.12
C LEU A 540 28.60 -19.14 -32.62
N THR A 541 27.63 -18.60 -31.87
CA THR A 541 26.95 -17.36 -32.25
C THR A 541 27.83 -16.10 -32.16
N ARG A 542 28.97 -16.14 -31.46
CA ARG A 542 29.91 -15.01 -31.39
C ARG A 542 30.66 -14.79 -32.71
N GLY A 543 30.87 -15.85 -33.49
CA GLY A 543 31.56 -15.76 -34.78
C GLY A 543 30.65 -15.35 -35.94
N LEU A 544 29.37 -15.07 -35.69
CA LEU A 544 28.43 -14.66 -36.74
C LEU A 544 28.69 -13.21 -37.17
N PRO A 545 28.55 -12.90 -38.47
CA PRO A 545 28.61 -11.52 -38.93
C PRO A 545 27.53 -10.70 -38.23
N HIS A 546 27.82 -9.41 -38.00
CA HIS A 546 26.87 -8.47 -37.38
C HIS A 546 26.57 -8.73 -35.90
N ASN A 547 27.41 -9.51 -35.22
CA ASN A 547 27.39 -9.60 -33.77
C ASN A 547 27.97 -8.32 -33.18
N VAL A 548 27.08 -7.41 -32.75
CA VAL A 548 27.46 -6.08 -32.22
C VAL A 548 28.42 -6.21 -31.04
N THR A 549 28.23 -7.19 -30.15
CA THR A 549 29.14 -7.40 -29.02
C THR A 549 30.54 -7.76 -29.49
N THR A 550 30.67 -8.65 -30.48
CA THR A 550 31.98 -9.01 -31.05
C THR A 550 32.60 -7.86 -31.81
N GLU A 551 31.83 -7.10 -32.59
CA GLU A 551 32.31 -5.91 -33.30
C GLU A 551 32.81 -4.83 -32.32
N MET A 552 32.06 -4.59 -31.24
CA MET A 552 32.45 -3.66 -30.17
C MET A 552 33.69 -4.14 -29.41
N ASP A 553 33.77 -5.42 -29.05
CA ASP A 553 34.93 -6.00 -28.37
C ASP A 553 36.19 -5.87 -29.23
N LEU A 554 36.08 -6.13 -30.55
CA LEU A 554 37.17 -5.96 -31.50
C LEU A 554 37.58 -4.49 -31.66
N ALA A 555 36.63 -3.56 -31.72
CA ALA A 555 36.92 -2.13 -31.79
C ALA A 555 37.61 -1.61 -30.52
N LEU A 556 37.14 -2.05 -29.35
CA LEU A 556 37.77 -1.74 -28.05
C LEU A 556 39.17 -2.34 -27.97
N TRP A 557 39.36 -3.58 -28.42
CA TRP A 557 40.67 -4.22 -28.47
C TRP A 557 41.64 -3.49 -29.40
N GLN A 558 41.20 -3.11 -30.62
CA GLN A 558 42.01 -2.31 -31.54
C GLN A 558 42.40 -0.96 -30.94
N THR A 559 41.47 -0.30 -30.27
CA THR A 559 41.71 0.97 -29.57
C THR A 559 42.75 0.78 -28.45
N ALA A 560 42.60 -0.28 -27.64
CA ALA A 560 43.55 -0.60 -26.57
C ALA A 560 44.95 -0.94 -27.10
N GLN A 561 45.06 -1.68 -28.20
CA GLN A 561 46.34 -1.94 -28.85
C GLN A 561 46.99 -0.67 -29.38
N HIS A 562 46.20 0.24 -29.95
CA HIS A 562 46.72 1.52 -30.44
C HIS A 562 47.26 2.38 -29.30
N ILE A 563 46.57 2.41 -28.15
CA ILE A 563 47.03 3.11 -26.94
C ILE A 563 48.34 2.50 -26.42
N GLN A 564 48.44 1.18 -26.33
CA GLN A 564 49.66 0.47 -25.90
C GLN A 564 50.87 0.64 -26.84
N GLN A 565 50.67 1.07 -28.07
CA GLN A 565 51.75 1.37 -29.02
C GLN A 565 52.23 2.82 -28.94
N ILE A 566 51.45 3.70 -28.29
CA ILE A 566 51.75 5.13 -28.11
C ILE A 566 52.41 5.39 -26.74
N GLU A 567 52.17 4.52 -25.75
CA GLU A 567 52.97 4.39 -24.51
C GLU A 567 54.26 3.60 -24.75
#